data_AF-A0A356DXU5-F1
#
_entry.id   AF-A0A356DXU5-F1
#
_cell.length_a   1.000
_cell.length_b   1.000
_cell.length_c   1.000
_cell.angle_alpha   90.00
_cell.angle_beta   90.00
_cell.angle_gamma   90.00
#
_symmetry.space_group_name_H-M   'P 1'
#
loop_
_entity.id
_entity.type
_entity.pdbx_description
1 polymer ?
#
loop_
_entity_poly.entity_id
_entity_poly.type
_entity_poly.pdbx_seq_one_letter_code
_entity_poly.pdbx_strand_id
1 'polypeptide(L)'
;GYSFPRLPLSAYIPARRIRRQDDEFLSRPRFLAISEFGPRSIIYHEGSRYIINKVNLPVSDTGEGFAILRAKQCPICGYLHPITNGDGLDRCERCGSLLEAPMNNLFRLQNVSTKRRDRISSDEEERLRQGYELRTAIRFADHGGVISARNAEIHFQGKLIGKLT
;
A
#
# COMPACT_ATOMS: atom_id res chain seq x y z
N GLY A 1 3.23 -19.34 12.37
CA GLY A 1 3.85 -18.18 13.04
C GLY A 1 2.81 -17.09 13.17
N TYR A 2 2.53 -16.65 14.39
CA TYR A 2 1.62 -15.53 14.62
C TYR A 2 2.26 -14.27 14.04
N SER A 3 1.70 -13.75 12.95
CA SER A 3 2.02 -12.42 12.43
C SER A 3 1.58 -11.41 13.49
N PHE A 4 2.52 -10.94 14.32
CA PHE A 4 2.29 -9.75 15.14
C PHE A 4 1.75 -8.66 14.21
N PRO A 5 0.56 -8.08 14.48
CA PRO A 5 0.01 -7.05 13.63
C PRO A 5 1.05 -5.93 13.52
N ARG A 6 1.53 -5.68 12.30
CA ARG A 6 2.39 -4.51 12.06
C ARG A 6 1.67 -3.29 12.63
N LEU A 7 2.39 -2.42 13.32
CA LEU A 7 1.82 -1.25 13.97
C LEU A 7 0.80 -0.55 13.05
N PRO A 8 -0.40 -0.23 13.58
CA PRO A 8 -1.45 0.39 12.79
C PRO A 8 -0.96 1.74 12.27
N LEU A 9 -1.52 2.15 11.13
CA LEU A 9 -1.35 3.52 10.66
C LEU A 9 -2.34 4.40 11.40
N SER A 10 -1.96 5.66 11.62
CA SER A 10 -2.82 6.63 12.27
C SER A 10 -3.02 7.86 11.41
N ALA A 11 -4.25 8.39 11.44
CA ALA A 11 -4.60 9.67 10.88
C ALA A 11 -4.68 10.72 12.00
N TYR A 12 -3.93 11.81 11.88
CA TYR A 12 -4.02 12.95 12.80
C TYR A 12 -5.30 13.75 12.53
N ILE A 13 -6.10 13.92 13.57
CA ILE A 13 -7.35 14.69 13.58
C ILE A 13 -7.13 15.95 14.42
N PRO A 14 -7.09 17.15 13.80
CA PRO A 14 -6.85 18.38 14.54
C PRO A 14 -8.02 18.73 15.46
N ALA A 15 -7.68 19.21 16.65
CA ALA A 15 -8.63 19.71 17.64
C ALA A 15 -9.57 20.80 17.10
N ARG A 16 -10.78 20.86 17.66
CA ARG A 16 -11.74 21.94 17.37
C ARG A 16 -11.33 23.20 18.13
N ARG A 17 -11.05 24.30 17.43
CA ARG A 17 -10.71 25.60 18.03
C ARG A 17 -11.70 26.13 19.10
N ILE A 18 -12.94 25.61 19.13
CA ILE A 18 -14.03 26.11 19.99
C ILE A 18 -14.14 25.33 21.32
N ARG A 19 -13.58 24.12 21.43
CA ARG A 19 -13.56 23.34 22.67
C ARG A 19 -12.09 23.04 23.01
N ARG A 20 -11.71 23.13 24.29
CA ARG A 20 -10.42 22.63 24.80
C ARG A 20 -10.38 21.11 24.67
N GLN A 21 -10.29 20.62 23.44
CA GLN A 21 -10.24 19.21 23.10
C GLN A 21 -8.85 18.99 22.53
N ASP A 22 -8.18 17.94 22.99
CA ASP A 22 -6.83 17.61 22.55
C ASP A 22 -6.86 17.08 21.11
N ASP A 23 -5.69 17.13 20.46
CA ASP A 23 -5.50 16.49 19.17
C ASP A 23 -5.67 14.98 19.29
N GLU A 24 -6.31 14.36 18.30
CA GLU A 24 -6.64 12.93 18.32
C GLU A 24 -5.98 12.17 17.16
N PHE A 25 -5.74 10.88 17.38
CA PHE A 25 -5.22 9.98 16.36
C PHE A 25 -6.20 8.83 16.12
N LEU A 26 -6.65 8.70 14.87
CA LEU A 26 -7.48 7.59 14.44
C LEU A 26 -6.61 6.45 13.93
N SER A 27 -6.49 5.35 14.69
CA SER A 27 -5.72 4.18 14.27
C SER A 27 -6.52 3.23 13.38
N ARG A 28 -5.88 2.74 12.31
CA ARG A 28 -6.42 1.75 11.37
C ARG A 28 -5.40 0.66 11.05
N PRO A 29 -5.85 -0.62 10.94
CA PRO A 29 -5.03 -1.67 10.36
C PRO A 29 -4.56 -1.30 8.96
N ARG A 30 -3.32 -1.65 8.61
CA ARG A 30 -2.68 -1.20 7.36
C ARG A 30 -3.44 -1.59 6.09
N PHE A 31 -4.11 -2.74 6.10
CA PHE A 31 -4.86 -3.22 4.94
C PHE A 31 -6.16 -2.43 4.69
N LEU A 32 -6.77 -1.85 5.73
CA LEU A 32 -7.89 -0.91 5.58
C LEU A 32 -7.38 0.51 5.31
N ALA A 33 -6.28 0.89 5.95
CA ALA A 33 -5.66 2.20 5.77
C ALA A 33 -5.26 2.49 4.31
N ILE A 34 -4.99 1.48 3.48
CA ILE A 34 -4.60 1.71 2.08
C ILE A 34 -5.72 2.37 1.25
N SER A 35 -6.98 2.07 1.54
CA SER A 35 -8.14 2.72 0.92
C SER A 35 -8.60 3.93 1.73
N GLU A 36 -8.60 3.84 3.06
CA GLU A 36 -9.10 4.92 3.93
C GLU A 36 -8.16 6.12 4.02
N PHE A 37 -6.84 5.91 4.01
CA PHE A 37 -5.82 6.95 4.14
C PHE A 37 -5.17 7.31 2.80
N GLY A 38 -5.82 6.93 1.70
CA GLY A 38 -5.44 7.32 0.36
C GLY A 38 -5.48 8.85 0.15
N PRO A 39 -4.81 9.36 -0.88
CA PRO A 39 -4.82 10.78 -1.20
C PRO A 39 -6.26 11.28 -1.37
N ARG A 40 -6.61 12.34 -0.63
CA ARG A 40 -7.94 12.97 -0.65
C ARG A 40 -9.10 12.08 -0.19
N SER A 41 -8.83 10.91 0.40
CA SER A 41 -9.86 10.11 1.07
C SER A 41 -10.51 10.90 2.20
N ILE A 42 -11.78 10.58 2.48
CA ILE A 42 -12.60 11.25 3.49
C ILE A 42 -12.76 10.35 4.71
N ILE A 43 -12.52 10.93 5.88
CA ILE A 43 -12.71 10.29 7.18
C ILE A 43 -13.87 11.00 7.89
N TYR A 44 -14.83 10.21 8.34
CA TYR A 44 -15.92 10.65 9.20
C TYR A 44 -15.55 10.40 10.66
N HIS A 45 -15.47 11.46 11.47
CA HIS A 45 -15.09 11.38 12.88
C HIS A 45 -15.85 12.42 13.71
N GLU A 46 -16.46 11.99 14.82
CA GLU A 46 -17.29 12.82 15.71
C GLU A 46 -18.32 13.72 14.99
N GLY A 47 -18.96 13.20 13.95
CA GLY A 47 -19.95 13.93 13.15
C GLY A 47 -19.34 15.04 12.25
N SER A 48 -18.02 15.14 12.18
CA SER A 48 -17.30 16.00 11.23
C SER A 48 -16.64 15.17 10.13
N ARG A 49 -16.34 15.83 9.01
CA ARG A 49 -15.67 15.22 7.86
C ARG A 49 -14.28 15.81 7.70
N TYR A 50 -13.34 14.94 7.44
CA TYR A 50 -11.93 15.26 7.33
C TYR A 50 -11.39 14.71 6.02
N ILE A 51 -10.59 15.49 5.30
CA ILE A 51 -9.92 15.03 4.08
C ILE A 51 -8.45 14.81 4.39
N ILE A 52 -7.89 13.69 3.91
CA ILE A 52 -6.45 13.46 3.90
C ILE A 52 -5.78 14.55 3.05
N ASN A 53 -4.94 15.37 3.68
CA ASN A 53 -4.27 16.48 2.99
C ASN A 53 -2.75 16.33 2.95
N LYS A 54 -2.16 15.50 3.82
CA LYS A 54 -0.70 15.28 3.89
C LYS A 54 -0.40 13.84 4.28
N VAL A 55 0.69 13.31 3.75
CA VAL A 55 1.34 12.10 4.26
C VAL A 55 2.68 12.51 4.88
N ASN A 56 3.03 11.90 6.00
CA ASN A 56 4.33 12.15 6.62
C ASN A 56 5.36 11.28 5.90
N LEU A 57 6.08 11.88 4.94
CA LEU A 57 7.09 11.16 4.17
C LEU A 57 8.32 10.84 5.06
N PRO A 58 8.87 9.63 4.96
CA PRO A 58 10.11 9.30 5.65
C PRO A 58 11.28 10.10 5.05
N VAL A 59 12.08 10.69 5.92
CA VAL A 59 13.40 11.23 5.56
C VAL A 59 14.29 10.03 5.21
N SER A 60 15.13 10.15 4.18
CA SER A 60 16.10 9.12 3.84
C SER A 60 17.12 8.92 4.97
N ASP A 61 17.70 7.71 5.07
CA ASP A 61 18.75 7.40 6.06
C ASP A 61 20.02 8.25 5.85
N THR A 62 20.21 8.80 4.65
CA THR A 62 21.31 9.73 4.32
C THR A 62 21.02 11.18 4.71
N GLY A 63 19.80 11.50 5.17
CA GLY A 63 19.37 12.85 5.51
C GLY A 63 19.06 13.74 4.28
N GLU A 64 19.33 13.26 3.08
CA GLU A 64 19.05 13.97 1.83
C GLU A 64 17.81 13.38 1.12
N GLY A 65 16.73 14.15 1.10
CA GLY A 65 15.51 13.80 0.36
C GLY A 65 14.64 12.72 1.02
N PHE A 66 13.79 12.08 0.21
CA PHE A 66 12.82 11.08 0.67
C PHE A 66 13.30 9.66 0.37
N ALA A 67 12.96 8.71 1.24
CA ALA A 67 13.19 7.29 0.97
C ALA A 67 12.20 6.78 -0.09
N ILE A 68 12.56 7.01 -1.36
CA ILE A 68 11.82 6.56 -2.54
C ILE A 68 12.27 5.15 -2.92
N LEU A 69 11.30 4.32 -3.27
CA LEU A 69 11.45 2.96 -3.74
C LEU A 69 11.06 2.89 -5.22
N ARG A 70 11.58 1.88 -5.90
CA ARG A 70 11.20 1.49 -7.25
C ARG A 70 10.75 0.03 -7.22
N ALA A 71 9.78 -0.34 -8.04
CA ALA A 71 9.35 -1.73 -8.16
C ALA A 71 8.74 -2.00 -9.54
N LYS A 72 8.85 -3.24 -10.02
CA LYS A 72 8.07 -3.76 -11.15
C LYS A 72 6.99 -4.70 -10.61
N GLN A 73 5.81 -4.68 -11.20
CA GLN A 73 4.77 -5.67 -10.96
C GLN A 73 4.59 -6.50 -12.23
N CYS A 74 4.64 -7.82 -12.12
CA CYS A 74 4.41 -8.69 -13.25
C CYS A 74 2.94 -8.57 -13.73
N PRO A 75 2.68 -8.22 -14.99
CA PRO A 75 1.31 -8.07 -15.51
C PRO A 75 0.58 -9.41 -15.66
N ILE A 76 1.32 -10.53 -15.71
CA ILE A 76 0.76 -11.86 -15.94
C ILE A 76 0.38 -12.57 -14.65
N CYS A 77 1.21 -12.50 -13.60
CA CYS A 77 0.98 -13.25 -12.36
C CYS A 77 0.92 -12.38 -11.10
N GLY A 78 1.03 -11.06 -11.22
CA GLY A 78 0.92 -10.12 -10.10
C GLY A 78 2.10 -10.13 -9.12
N TYR A 79 3.19 -10.83 -9.44
CA TYR A 79 4.37 -10.90 -8.57
C TYR A 79 5.10 -9.55 -8.51
N LEU A 80 5.48 -9.12 -7.31
CA LEU A 80 6.15 -7.84 -7.07
C LEU A 80 7.68 -8.03 -7.03
N HIS A 81 8.37 -7.17 -7.77
CA HIS A 81 9.82 -7.09 -7.84
C HIS A 81 10.31 -5.72 -7.34
N PRO A 82 10.65 -5.58 -6.05
CA PRO A 82 11.36 -4.41 -5.56
C PRO A 82 12.69 -4.25 -6.29
N ILE A 83 13.01 -3.03 -6.72
CA ILE A 83 14.27 -2.70 -7.38
C ILE A 83 15.18 -2.09 -6.34
N THR A 84 16.25 -2.79 -6.00
CA THR A 84 17.31 -2.32 -5.10
C THR A 84 18.47 -1.71 -5.88
N ASN A 85 18.85 -2.31 -7.01
CA ASN A 85 20.00 -1.89 -7.82
C ASN A 85 19.64 -1.82 -9.32
N GLY A 86 20.24 -0.87 -10.05
CA GLY A 86 20.07 -0.73 -11.50
C GLY A 86 18.63 -0.52 -11.95
N ASP A 87 18.23 -1.19 -13.05
CA ASP A 87 16.87 -1.13 -13.61
C ASP A 87 15.97 -2.31 -13.22
N GLY A 88 16.44 -3.13 -12.27
CA GLY A 88 15.75 -4.34 -11.85
C GLY A 88 15.76 -5.44 -12.91
N LEU A 89 14.90 -6.44 -12.72
CA LEU A 89 14.81 -7.59 -13.61
C LEU A 89 13.98 -7.29 -14.86
N ASP A 90 14.32 -7.94 -15.96
CA ASP A 90 13.54 -7.90 -17.21
C ASP A 90 12.49 -9.01 -17.30
N ARG A 91 12.70 -10.10 -16.54
CA ARG A 91 11.79 -11.26 -16.49
C ARG A 91 11.32 -11.51 -15.08
N CYS A 92 10.07 -11.93 -14.97
CA CYS A 92 9.46 -12.31 -13.70
C CYS A 92 10.13 -13.57 -13.14
N GLU A 93 10.67 -13.48 -11.92
CA GLU A 93 11.25 -14.62 -11.17
C GLU A 93 10.25 -15.78 -10.97
N ARG A 94 8.94 -15.50 -11.04
CA ARG A 94 7.89 -16.50 -10.79
C ARG A 94 7.39 -17.19 -12.06
N CYS A 95 7.03 -16.44 -13.10
CA CYS A 95 6.42 -17.01 -14.31
C CYS A 95 7.27 -16.85 -15.59
N GLY A 96 8.42 -16.16 -15.52
CA GLY A 96 9.32 -15.95 -16.66
C GLY A 96 8.86 -14.95 -17.71
N SER A 97 7.65 -14.37 -17.57
CA SER A 97 7.14 -13.34 -18.49
C SER A 97 8.01 -12.09 -18.45
N LEU A 98 8.01 -11.32 -19.54
CA LEU A 98 8.63 -10.00 -19.55
C LEU A 98 7.95 -9.08 -18.53
N LEU A 99 8.75 -8.27 -17.84
CA LEU A 99 8.30 -7.24 -16.92
C LEU A 99 8.18 -5.91 -17.65
N GLU A 100 7.21 -5.09 -17.21
CA GLU A 100 7.01 -3.75 -17.73
C GLU A 100 7.99 -2.74 -17.12
N ALA A 101 7.84 -1.47 -17.52
CA ALA A 101 8.58 -0.36 -16.96
C ALA A 101 8.41 -0.28 -15.43
N PRO A 102 9.47 0.13 -14.69
CA PRO A 102 9.39 0.25 -13.25
C PRO A 102 8.45 1.36 -12.82
N MET A 103 7.65 1.08 -11.79
CA MET A 103 6.98 2.11 -11.01
C MET A 103 8.04 2.82 -10.15
N ASN A 104 8.14 4.13 -10.33
CA ASN A 104 9.06 5.01 -9.60
C ASN A 104 8.31 5.81 -8.54
N ASN A 105 9.04 6.58 -7.73
CA ASN A 105 8.45 7.48 -6.72
C ASN A 105 7.54 6.77 -5.72
N LEU A 106 7.81 5.49 -5.46
CA LEU A 106 7.05 4.72 -4.47
C LEU A 106 7.57 5.07 -3.08
N PHE A 107 6.68 5.14 -2.10
CA PHE A 107 7.08 5.21 -0.70
C PHE A 107 6.12 4.35 0.10
N ARG A 108 6.59 3.85 1.25
CA ARG A 108 5.75 3.05 2.12
C ARG A 108 4.69 3.96 2.75
N LEU A 109 3.42 3.58 2.68
CA LEU A 109 2.33 4.31 3.33
C LEU A 109 2.63 4.54 4.81
N GLN A 110 2.53 5.80 5.24
CA GLN A 110 2.80 6.25 6.62
C GLN A 110 1.56 6.88 7.24
N ASN A 111 1.71 7.39 8.46
CA ASN A 111 0.69 8.19 9.12
C ASN A 111 0.36 9.43 8.27
N VAL A 112 -0.92 9.76 8.25
CA VAL A 112 -1.48 10.86 7.47
C VAL A 112 -1.96 11.96 8.39
N SER A 113 -2.04 13.17 7.86
CA SER A 113 -2.73 14.28 8.51
C SER A 113 -3.99 14.63 7.74
N THR A 114 -4.96 15.14 8.49
CA THR A 114 -6.25 15.51 7.93
C THR A 114 -6.54 16.99 8.09
N LYS A 115 -7.46 17.47 7.26
CA LYS A 115 -8.03 18.81 7.33
C LYS A 115 -9.56 18.68 7.40
N ARG A 116 -10.18 19.40 8.32
CA ARG A 116 -11.64 19.48 8.42
C ARG A 116 -12.23 20.12 7.15
N ARG A 117 -13.36 19.59 6.68
CA ARG A 117 -14.13 20.14 5.56
C ARG A 117 -15.62 20.01 5.81
N ASP A 118 -16.33 21.14 5.82
CA ASP A 118 -17.74 21.21 6.23
C ASP A 118 -18.73 20.73 5.16
N ARG A 119 -18.40 20.90 3.88
CA ARG A 119 -19.26 20.55 2.75
C ARG A 119 -18.52 19.61 1.82
N ILE A 120 -19.03 18.38 1.75
CA ILE A 120 -18.66 17.38 0.76
C ILE A 120 -19.99 16.77 0.30
N SER A 121 -20.36 16.93 -0.97
CA SER A 121 -21.53 16.22 -1.50
C SER A 121 -21.17 14.76 -1.77
N SER A 122 -22.16 13.87 -1.84
CA SER A 122 -21.93 12.47 -2.23
C SER A 122 -21.19 12.38 -3.59
N ASP A 123 -21.57 13.23 -4.54
CA ASP A 123 -20.89 13.35 -5.85
C ASP A 123 -19.44 13.83 -5.77
N GLU A 124 -19.10 14.64 -4.76
CA GLU A 124 -17.73 15.06 -4.56
C GLU A 124 -16.89 13.92 -3.96
N GLU A 125 -17.46 13.15 -3.04
CA GLU A 125 -16.82 11.95 -2.49
C GLU A 125 -16.57 10.89 -3.56
N GLU A 126 -17.54 10.62 -4.43
CA GLU A 126 -17.39 9.64 -5.51
C GLU A 126 -16.32 10.08 -6.54
N ARG A 127 -16.27 11.37 -6.89
CA ARG A 127 -15.21 11.93 -7.73
C ARG A 127 -13.82 11.84 -7.10
N LEU A 128 -13.73 11.96 -5.78
CA LEU A 128 -12.45 11.85 -5.06
C LEU A 128 -11.93 10.40 -5.03
N ARG A 129 -12.82 9.40 -4.95
CA ARG A 129 -12.44 7.98 -5.03
C ARG A 129 -11.79 7.60 -6.37
N GLN A 130 -12.14 8.27 -7.46
CA GLN A 130 -11.54 8.04 -8.78
C GLN A 130 -10.09 8.57 -8.92
N GLY A 131 -9.53 9.20 -7.88
CA GLY A 131 -8.22 9.83 -7.93
C GLY A 131 -7.01 8.89 -7.79
N TYR A 132 -7.21 7.60 -7.49
CA TYR A 132 -6.12 6.63 -7.36
C TYR A 132 -6.57 5.20 -7.72
N GLU A 133 -5.60 4.37 -8.11
CA GLU A 133 -5.80 2.94 -8.38
C GLU A 133 -5.24 2.11 -7.21
N LEU A 134 -6.02 1.15 -6.72
CA LEU A 134 -5.52 0.17 -5.74
C LEU A 134 -5.02 -1.07 -6.46
N ARG A 135 -3.72 -1.36 -6.33
CA ARG A 135 -3.11 -2.57 -6.85
C ARG A 135 -2.71 -3.51 -5.72
N THR A 136 -3.07 -4.78 -5.88
CA THR A 136 -2.62 -5.86 -4.99
C THR A 136 -1.52 -6.63 -5.68
N ALA A 137 -0.40 -6.85 -4.97
CA ALA A 137 0.73 -7.60 -5.47
C ALA A 137 1.26 -8.54 -4.39
N ILE A 138 1.90 -9.64 -4.81
CA ILE A 138 2.46 -10.64 -3.90
C ILE A 138 3.96 -10.77 -4.13
N ARG A 139 4.73 -10.92 -3.05
CA ARG A 139 6.12 -11.38 -3.08
C ARG A 139 6.32 -12.35 -1.93
N PHE A 140 6.86 -13.52 -2.21
CA PHE A 140 7.19 -14.49 -1.17
C PHE A 140 8.46 -14.04 -0.45
N ALA A 141 8.50 -14.28 0.87
CA ALA A 141 9.71 -14.02 1.63
C ALA A 141 10.81 -15.00 1.22
N ASP A 142 12.02 -14.49 1.03
CA ASP A 142 13.22 -15.28 0.77
C ASP A 142 14.02 -15.39 2.07
N HIS A 143 14.31 -16.63 2.48
CA HIS A 143 15.15 -16.94 3.62
C HIS A 143 16.40 -17.69 3.14
N GLY A 144 17.45 -16.93 2.81
CA GLY A 144 18.74 -17.51 2.44
C GLY A 144 18.76 -18.23 1.09
N GLY A 145 18.00 -17.74 0.11
CA GLY A 145 17.88 -18.33 -1.24
C GLY A 145 16.71 -19.31 -1.37
N VAL A 146 16.00 -19.60 -0.27
CA VAL A 146 14.81 -20.44 -0.27
C VAL A 146 13.55 -19.57 -0.18
N ILE A 147 12.78 -19.59 -1.26
CA ILE A 147 11.49 -18.90 -1.32
C ILE A 147 10.51 -19.63 -0.40
N SER A 148 9.85 -18.87 0.49
CA SER A 148 8.79 -19.36 1.37
C SER A 148 7.46 -19.57 0.61
N ALA A 149 7.48 -20.43 -0.40
CA ALA A 149 6.33 -20.85 -1.19
C ALA A 149 6.37 -22.38 -1.39
N ARG A 150 5.20 -23.00 -1.55
CA ARG A 150 5.09 -24.42 -1.91
C ARG A 150 4.27 -24.54 -3.17
N ASN A 151 4.82 -25.24 -4.15
CA ASN A 151 4.10 -25.57 -5.37
C ASN A 151 3.52 -26.97 -5.22
N ALA A 152 2.28 -27.15 -5.67
CA ALA A 152 1.63 -28.44 -5.79
C ALA A 152 1.16 -28.62 -7.22
N GLU A 153 1.32 -29.83 -7.75
CA GLU A 153 0.88 -30.20 -9.09
C GLU A 153 -0.11 -31.35 -8.97
N ILE A 154 -1.26 -31.20 -9.63
CA ILE A 154 -2.30 -32.21 -9.68
C ILE A 154 -2.15 -32.95 -11.00
N HIS A 155 -1.88 -34.24 -10.90
CA HIS A 155 -1.76 -35.14 -12.04
C HIS A 155 -2.94 -36.11 -12.06
N PHE A 156 -3.59 -36.25 -13.21
CA PHE A 156 -4.62 -37.26 -13.45
C PHE A 156 -4.16 -38.16 -14.59
N GLN A 157 -4.03 -39.46 -14.31
CA GLN A 157 -3.52 -40.46 -15.27
C GLN A 157 -2.17 -40.07 -15.91
N GLY A 158 -1.27 -39.50 -15.11
CA GLY A 158 0.05 -39.03 -15.58
C GLY A 158 0.03 -37.72 -16.38
N LYS A 159 -1.13 -37.10 -16.56
CA LYS A 159 -1.27 -35.78 -17.20
C LYS A 159 -1.45 -34.69 -16.15
N LEU A 160 -0.65 -33.62 -16.25
CA LEU A 160 -0.81 -32.43 -15.44
C LEU A 160 -2.16 -31.76 -15.75
N ILE A 161 -3.02 -31.65 -14.75
CA ILE A 161 -4.35 -31.01 -14.87
C ILE A 161 -4.47 -29.72 -14.05
N GLY A 162 -3.54 -29.45 -13.13
CA GLY A 162 -3.56 -28.21 -12.36
C GLY A 162 -2.25 -27.96 -11.62
N LYS A 163 -1.99 -26.68 -11.36
CA LYS A 163 -0.85 -26.23 -10.55
C LYS A 163 -1.35 -25.22 -9.52
N LEU A 164 -1.00 -25.46 -8.26
CA LEU A 164 -1.23 -24.57 -7.13
C LEU A 164 0.10 -24.00 -6.66
N THR A 165 0.09 -22.72 -6.30
CA THR A 165 1.24 -21.95 -5.83
C THR A 165 0.80 -21.02 -4.73
#